data_AF-A0A2A2RQP0-F1
#
_entry.id   AF-A0A2A2RQP0-F1
#
_cell.length_a   1.000
_cell.length_b   1.000
_cell.length_c   1.000
_cell.angle_alpha   90.00
_cell.angle_beta   90.00
_cell.angle_gamma   90.00
#
_symmetry.space_group_name_H-M   'P 1'
#
loop_
_entity.id
_entity.type
_entity.pdbx_description
1 polymer ?
#
loop_
_entity_poly.entity_id
_entity_poly.type
_entity_poly.pdbx_seq_one_letter_code
_entity_poly.pdbx_strand_id
1 'polypeptide(L)'
;MIYLFPAPAQRCVPLLINLLLALLPASSQAESYREKTQSVFFPPAVTQILRRNLAENPAAQAQAQACLTAAQAWLKQSDAELWSAMFGATIQRSWHVWSNGFCPQCRQSTPMNTWKIDALNLPWKVACPHCQETFPKNDFAAFYKSGIDAHGIFDPARADRSLLVNADHPAATDPLHGFGVDDGTGYSDGSNRWHFIGAYLIYGQWKQVMLTGIRTLAMAYVLTGDPAYAHKAAIMLDRVADLYPTFDFLKQGLSYERVDPVVGAGMVTVWHDACRESMELALAYDMIFPALDHDPALVSFLSGQARQYQL
;
A
#
# COMPACT_ATOMS: atom_id res chain seq x y z
N MET A 1 -49.76 -24.67 21.17
CA MET A 1 -50.54 -24.34 19.95
C MET A 1 -49.67 -24.69 18.74
N ILE A 2 -49.24 -25.95 18.61
CA ILE A 2 -49.85 -27.03 17.81
C ILE A 2 -50.43 -26.53 16.48
N TYR A 3 -49.63 -26.67 15.41
CA TYR A 3 -50.00 -27.48 14.25
C TYR A 3 -48.79 -28.31 13.81
N LEU A 4 -49.04 -29.60 13.59
CA LEU A 4 -48.11 -30.68 13.23
C LEU A 4 -48.00 -30.80 11.69
N PHE A 5 -46.76 -31.03 11.20
CA PHE A 5 -46.25 -31.95 10.13
C PHE A 5 -47.06 -32.22 8.82
N PRO A 6 -46.48 -32.77 7.70
CA PRO A 6 -45.17 -33.44 7.53
C PRO A 6 -44.38 -33.14 6.21
N ALA A 7 -43.12 -33.61 6.11
CA ALA A 7 -42.43 -33.98 4.85
C ALA A 7 -42.73 -35.48 4.54
N PRO A 8 -42.45 -36.10 3.36
CA PRO A 8 -41.49 -35.74 2.29
C PRO A 8 -41.96 -36.02 0.83
N ALA A 9 -41.21 -35.55 -0.17
CA ALA A 9 -41.18 -36.20 -1.49
C ALA A 9 -39.90 -35.84 -2.27
N GLN A 10 -39.03 -36.84 -2.47
CA GLN A 10 -38.02 -36.86 -3.51
C GLN A 10 -38.70 -36.88 -4.89
N ARG A 11 -38.31 -36.00 -5.82
CA ARG A 11 -38.34 -36.27 -7.28
C ARG A 11 -37.22 -35.51 -7.98
N CYS A 12 -36.33 -36.27 -8.61
CA CYS A 12 -35.41 -35.83 -9.66
C CYS A 12 -36.17 -35.12 -10.78
N VAL A 13 -35.72 -33.94 -11.23
CA VAL A 13 -35.57 -33.55 -12.65
C VAL A 13 -34.59 -32.37 -12.73
N PRO A 14 -33.33 -32.55 -13.18
CA PRO A 14 -32.46 -31.45 -13.60
C PRO A 14 -32.39 -31.46 -15.13
N LEU A 15 -33.39 -30.90 -15.83
CA LEU A 15 -33.35 -30.90 -17.30
C LEU A 15 -34.36 -29.93 -17.92
N LEU A 16 -34.29 -28.62 -17.61
CA LEU A 16 -35.07 -27.61 -18.34
C LEU A 16 -34.57 -26.16 -18.23
N ILE A 17 -33.32 -25.93 -17.80
CA ILE A 17 -32.68 -24.58 -17.88
C ILE A 17 -31.53 -24.55 -18.91
N ASN A 18 -31.08 -25.72 -19.40
CA ASN A 18 -30.02 -25.81 -20.41
C ASN A 18 -30.51 -25.74 -21.87
N LEU A 19 -31.77 -25.39 -22.14
CA LEU A 19 -32.31 -25.36 -23.51
C LEU A 19 -32.80 -23.98 -23.98
N LEU A 20 -32.52 -22.90 -23.23
CA LEU A 20 -32.81 -21.52 -23.63
C LEU A 20 -31.56 -20.69 -23.95
N LEU A 21 -30.37 -21.28 -23.83
CA LEU A 21 -29.07 -20.66 -24.18
C LEU A 21 -28.53 -21.08 -25.55
N ALA A 22 -29.26 -21.90 -26.32
CA ALA A 22 -28.77 -22.50 -27.57
C ALA A 22 -29.29 -21.85 -28.87
N LEU A 23 -29.94 -20.68 -28.81
CA LEU A 23 -30.49 -20.00 -30.00
C LEU A 23 -30.15 -18.51 -30.12
N LEU A 24 -29.25 -17.99 -29.30
CA LEU A 24 -28.61 -16.71 -29.62
C LEU A 24 -27.35 -17.02 -30.42
N PRO A 25 -27.23 -16.58 -31.68
CA PRO A 25 -25.94 -16.62 -32.34
C PRO A 25 -24.96 -15.89 -31.42
N ALA A 26 -23.85 -16.55 -31.12
CA ALA A 26 -22.72 -15.93 -30.45
C ALA A 26 -22.22 -14.81 -31.36
N SER A 27 -22.85 -13.65 -31.32
CA SER A 27 -22.23 -12.41 -31.75
C SER A 27 -21.11 -12.21 -30.74
N SER A 28 -19.90 -12.57 -31.15
CA SER A 28 -18.68 -12.01 -30.60
C SER A 28 -18.69 -10.50 -30.89
N GLN A 29 -19.54 -9.76 -30.19
CA GLN A 29 -19.20 -8.39 -29.87
C GLN A 29 -18.10 -8.53 -28.82
N ALA A 30 -16.86 -8.64 -29.30
CA ALA A 30 -15.77 -8.02 -28.57
C ALA A 30 -16.30 -6.61 -28.26
N GLU A 31 -16.62 -6.35 -26.99
CA GLU A 31 -16.80 -4.99 -26.54
C GLU A 31 -15.53 -4.28 -27.01
N SER A 32 -15.70 -3.42 -28.01
CA SER A 32 -14.70 -2.43 -28.38
C SER A 32 -14.62 -1.48 -27.19
N TYR A 33 -13.98 -1.91 -26.10
CA TYR A 33 -13.44 -1.00 -25.11
C TYR A 33 -12.57 -0.05 -25.91
N ARG A 34 -12.98 1.23 -25.99
CA ARG A 34 -12.12 2.23 -26.62
C ARG A 34 -10.83 2.22 -25.82
N GLU A 35 -9.74 1.83 -26.45
CA GLU A 35 -8.43 1.94 -25.85
C GLU A 35 -8.20 3.41 -25.45
N LYS A 36 -7.62 3.60 -24.27
CA LYS A 36 -7.27 4.94 -23.80
C LYS A 36 -6.24 5.49 -24.76
N THR A 37 -6.53 6.63 -25.39
CA THR A 37 -5.60 7.28 -26.35
C THR A 37 -4.93 8.52 -25.79
N GLN A 38 -5.43 9.03 -24.65
CA GLN A 38 -4.88 10.21 -23.98
C GLN A 38 -5.34 10.28 -22.52
N SER A 39 -4.67 11.13 -21.74
CA SER A 39 -5.15 11.57 -20.43
C SER A 39 -6.51 12.26 -20.56
N VAL A 40 -7.44 11.90 -19.67
CA VAL A 40 -8.82 12.44 -19.63
C VAL A 40 -8.87 13.70 -18.76
N PHE A 41 -8.17 13.70 -17.62
CA PHE A 41 -8.19 14.81 -16.67
C PHE A 41 -7.08 15.83 -16.92
N PHE A 42 -5.97 15.40 -17.54
CA PHE A 42 -4.81 16.22 -17.90
C PHE A 42 -4.48 16.13 -19.39
N PRO A 43 -5.45 16.39 -20.30
CA PRO A 43 -5.21 16.31 -21.73
C PRO A 43 -4.12 17.31 -22.17
N PRO A 44 -3.47 17.11 -23.33
CA PRO A 44 -2.37 17.96 -23.80
C PRO A 44 -2.70 19.46 -23.80
N ALA A 45 -3.93 19.84 -24.16
CA ALA A 45 -4.37 21.23 -24.14
C ALA A 45 -4.27 21.88 -22.74
N VAL A 46 -4.58 21.12 -21.67
CA VAL A 46 -4.51 21.60 -20.28
C VAL A 46 -3.06 21.69 -19.82
N THR A 47 -2.26 20.64 -20.04
CA THR A 47 -0.87 20.61 -19.59
C THR A 47 0.02 21.63 -20.31
N GLN A 48 -0.24 21.90 -21.59
CA GLN A 48 0.45 22.95 -22.35
C GLN A 48 0.16 24.35 -21.80
N ILE A 49 -1.10 24.65 -21.47
CA ILE A 49 -1.48 25.93 -20.83
C ILE A 49 -0.79 26.06 -19.48
N LEU A 50 -0.86 25.01 -18.66
CA LEU A 50 -0.23 24.97 -17.34
C LEU A 50 1.27 25.26 -17.42
N ARG A 51 2.00 24.58 -18.32
CA ARG A 51 3.45 24.73 -18.46
C ARG A 51 3.84 26.10 -19.02
N ARG A 52 3.07 26.65 -19.96
CA ARG A 52 3.27 28.04 -20.43
C ARG A 52 3.10 29.03 -19.29
N ASN A 53 2.05 28.91 -18.50
CA ASN A 53 1.82 29.78 -17.35
C ASN A 53 2.94 29.65 -16.30
N LEU A 54 3.46 28.43 -16.07
CA LEU A 54 4.63 28.22 -15.20
C LEU A 54 5.88 28.91 -15.74
N ALA A 55 6.11 28.95 -17.05
CA ALA A 55 7.25 29.64 -17.63
C ALA A 55 7.20 31.17 -17.41
N GLU A 56 6.00 31.74 -17.29
CA GLU A 56 5.77 33.18 -17.29
C GLU A 56 5.44 33.77 -15.89
N ASN A 57 5.10 32.93 -14.89
CA ASN A 57 4.63 33.37 -13.58
C ASN A 57 5.53 32.90 -12.41
N PRO A 58 6.32 33.79 -11.79
CA PRO A 58 7.21 33.44 -10.68
C PRO A 58 6.52 32.84 -9.44
N ALA A 59 5.29 33.27 -9.12
CA ALA A 59 4.55 32.71 -7.99
C ALA A 59 4.12 31.26 -8.28
N ALA A 60 3.74 30.97 -9.54
CA ALA A 60 3.43 29.63 -9.98
C ALA A 60 4.69 28.73 -9.99
N GLN A 61 5.85 29.28 -10.38
CA GLN A 61 7.14 28.58 -10.28
C GLN A 61 7.49 28.21 -8.84
N ALA A 62 7.32 29.13 -7.89
CA ALA A 62 7.57 28.87 -6.48
C ALA A 62 6.69 27.72 -5.94
N GLN A 63 5.41 27.68 -6.34
CA GLN A 63 4.51 26.61 -5.95
C GLN A 63 4.89 25.26 -6.59
N ALA A 64 5.27 25.26 -7.87
CA ALA A 64 5.76 24.06 -8.55
C ALA A 64 7.06 23.54 -7.92
N GLN A 65 7.97 24.44 -7.52
CA GLN A 65 9.25 24.09 -6.93
C GLN A 65 9.10 23.27 -5.65
N ALA A 66 8.06 23.52 -4.83
CA ALA A 66 7.80 22.70 -3.65
C ALA A 66 7.50 21.24 -4.01
N CYS A 67 6.66 21.02 -5.04
CA CYS A 67 6.36 19.68 -5.55
C CYS A 67 7.62 19.02 -6.14
N LEU A 68 8.39 19.75 -6.95
CA LEU A 68 9.61 19.21 -7.57
C LEU A 68 10.70 18.87 -6.55
N THR A 69 10.80 19.67 -5.49
CA THR A 69 11.70 19.40 -4.36
C THR A 69 11.28 18.13 -3.63
N ALA A 70 9.99 17.98 -3.33
CA ALA A 70 9.47 16.77 -2.70
C ALA A 70 9.68 15.53 -3.58
N ALA A 71 9.46 15.64 -4.89
CA ALA A 71 9.63 14.54 -5.85
C ALA A 71 11.05 13.96 -5.86
N GLN A 72 12.07 14.74 -5.46
CA GLN A 72 13.45 14.27 -5.40
C GLN A 72 13.65 13.08 -4.45
N ALA A 73 12.82 12.92 -3.41
CA ALA A 73 12.92 11.79 -2.50
C ALA A 73 12.72 10.44 -3.22
N TRP A 74 11.86 10.41 -4.24
CA TRP A 74 11.59 9.22 -5.06
C TRP A 74 12.38 9.19 -6.36
N LEU A 75 12.58 10.34 -7.01
CA LEU A 75 13.30 10.40 -8.30
C LEU A 75 14.74 9.85 -8.18
N LYS A 76 15.38 10.03 -7.01
CA LYS A 76 16.74 9.55 -6.73
C LYS A 76 16.82 8.04 -6.44
N GLN A 77 15.69 7.39 -6.16
CA GLN A 77 15.66 5.96 -5.88
C GLN A 77 15.83 5.17 -7.19
N SER A 78 16.45 3.99 -7.11
CA SER A 78 16.48 3.06 -8.22
C SER A 78 15.10 2.48 -8.51
N ASP A 79 14.90 1.96 -9.73
CA ASP A 79 13.64 1.32 -10.11
C ASP A 79 13.33 0.11 -9.22
N ALA A 80 14.36 -0.66 -8.86
CA ALA A 80 14.24 -1.81 -7.97
C ALA A 80 13.81 -1.40 -6.54
N GLU A 81 14.32 -0.29 -6.01
CA GLU A 81 13.92 0.23 -4.71
C GLU A 81 12.46 0.70 -4.70
N LEU A 82 12.03 1.44 -5.73
CA LEU A 82 10.64 1.90 -5.85
C LEU A 82 9.67 0.74 -6.05
N TRP A 83 10.03 -0.22 -6.89
CA TRP A 83 9.23 -1.41 -7.10
C TRP A 83 9.11 -2.22 -5.81
N SER A 84 10.22 -2.44 -5.09
CA SER A 84 10.23 -3.23 -3.85
C SER A 84 9.60 -2.50 -2.65
N ALA A 85 9.24 -1.22 -2.78
CA ALA A 85 8.64 -0.44 -1.71
C ALA A 85 7.20 -0.86 -1.39
N MET A 86 6.47 -1.46 -2.34
CA MET A 86 5.14 -1.96 -2.05
C MET A 86 5.23 -3.27 -1.25
N PHE A 87 4.50 -3.34 -0.14
CA PHE A 87 4.44 -4.52 0.72
C PHE A 87 3.27 -5.44 0.33
N GLY A 88 3.35 -6.72 0.69
CA GLY A 88 2.28 -7.69 0.47
C GLY A 88 1.26 -7.75 1.61
N ALA A 89 0.10 -8.37 1.35
CA ALA A 89 -1.00 -8.51 2.32
C ALA A 89 -0.78 -9.60 3.39
N THR A 90 0.46 -9.79 3.85
CA THR A 90 0.86 -10.92 4.72
C THR A 90 1.05 -10.55 6.20
N ILE A 91 1.16 -9.25 6.50
CA ILE A 91 1.18 -8.73 7.86
C ILE A 91 -0.20 -8.17 8.20
N GLN A 92 -0.72 -8.53 9.38
CA GLN A 92 -1.96 -7.95 9.89
C GLN A 92 -1.76 -6.45 10.12
N ARG A 93 -2.52 -5.65 9.39
CA ARG A 93 -2.47 -4.19 9.50
C ARG A 93 -3.30 -3.74 10.71
N SER A 94 -2.94 -2.62 11.30
CA SER A 94 -3.70 -2.04 12.41
C SER A 94 -3.85 -0.55 12.23
N TRP A 95 -5.08 -0.05 12.35
CA TRP A 95 -5.37 1.38 12.25
C TRP A 95 -4.71 2.19 13.36
N HIS A 96 -4.39 1.57 14.48
CA HIS A 96 -3.68 2.21 15.59
C HIS A 96 -2.55 1.30 16.08
N VAL A 97 -1.48 1.90 16.60
CA VAL A 97 -0.50 1.12 17.39
C VAL A 97 -1.22 0.49 18.58
N TRP A 98 -2.00 1.29 19.29
CA TRP A 98 -2.98 0.87 20.29
C TRP A 98 -3.95 2.04 20.54
N SER A 99 -5.24 1.84 20.29
CA SER A 99 -6.24 2.92 20.20
C SER A 99 -6.38 3.76 21.46
N ASN A 100 -6.27 3.15 22.64
CA ASN A 100 -6.26 3.86 23.92
C ASN A 100 -4.99 3.52 24.73
N GLY A 101 -3.87 3.44 24.03
CA GLY A 101 -2.62 2.97 24.60
C GLY A 101 -1.73 4.04 25.24
N PHE A 102 -0.57 3.59 25.67
CA PHE A 102 0.54 4.41 26.17
C PHE A 102 1.86 3.90 25.60
N CYS A 103 2.91 4.72 25.65
CA CYS A 103 4.25 4.28 25.24
C CYS A 103 4.83 3.27 26.24
N PRO A 104 5.35 2.11 25.79
CA PRO A 104 5.88 1.10 26.72
C PRO A 104 7.11 1.60 27.49
N GLN A 105 7.88 2.56 26.95
CA GLN A 105 9.03 3.17 27.64
C GLN A 105 8.59 4.20 28.69
N CYS A 106 7.98 5.30 28.25
CA CYS A 106 7.74 6.45 29.12
C CYS A 106 6.38 6.42 29.84
N ARG A 107 5.53 5.43 29.52
CA ARG A 107 4.19 5.22 30.09
C ARG A 107 3.19 6.37 29.89
N GLN A 108 3.57 7.39 29.13
CA GLN A 108 2.67 8.48 28.76
C GLN A 108 1.65 8.01 27.73
N SER A 109 0.43 8.53 27.86
CA SER A 109 -0.70 8.19 26.98
C SER A 109 -0.40 8.54 25.52
N THR A 110 -0.67 7.59 24.63
CA THR A 110 -0.50 7.68 23.17
C THR A 110 -1.74 7.09 22.49
N PRO A 111 -2.92 7.74 22.64
CA PRO A 111 -4.14 7.23 22.04
C PRO A 111 -4.12 7.42 20.53
N MET A 112 -4.89 6.60 19.82
CA MET A 112 -5.23 6.73 18.41
C MET A 112 -3.99 6.94 17.52
N ASN A 113 -3.93 8.07 16.81
CA ASN A 113 -2.94 8.36 15.76
C ASN A 113 -1.80 9.26 16.26
N THR A 114 -1.46 9.19 17.55
CA THR A 114 -0.45 10.08 18.17
C THR A 114 0.99 9.68 17.90
N TRP A 115 1.25 8.44 17.49
CA TRP A 115 2.58 7.98 17.12
C TRP A 115 3.08 8.69 15.87
N LYS A 116 4.31 9.18 15.90
CA LYS A 116 4.95 9.88 14.77
C LYS A 116 5.57 8.85 13.83
N ILE A 117 5.37 9.04 12.53
CA ILE A 117 5.94 8.18 11.50
C ILE A 117 6.58 9.08 10.45
N ASP A 118 7.82 8.79 10.10
CA ASP A 118 8.57 9.44 9.03
C ASP A 118 9.23 8.35 8.19
N ALA A 119 8.45 7.70 7.33
CA ALA A 119 8.87 6.50 6.63
C ALA A 119 9.97 6.74 5.58
N LEU A 120 10.16 7.99 5.14
CA LEU A 120 11.21 8.35 4.19
C LEU A 120 12.58 8.46 4.89
N ASN A 121 12.62 8.98 6.11
CA ASN A 121 13.88 9.17 6.84
C ASN A 121 14.14 8.09 7.89
N LEU A 122 13.08 7.44 8.40
CA LEU A 122 13.13 6.43 9.44
C LEU A 122 12.24 5.23 9.08
N PRO A 123 12.66 4.44 8.08
CA PRO A 123 11.87 3.32 7.60
C PRO A 123 11.69 2.26 8.70
N TRP A 124 10.53 1.61 8.68
CA TRP A 124 10.13 0.54 9.60
C TRP A 124 10.09 0.92 11.08
N LYS A 125 9.95 2.20 11.40
CA LYS A 125 9.82 2.67 12.78
C LYS A 125 8.64 3.62 12.98
N VAL A 126 8.14 3.63 14.20
CA VAL A 126 7.26 4.65 14.75
C VAL A 126 7.93 5.28 15.97
N ALA A 127 7.71 6.57 16.20
CA ALA A 127 8.31 7.31 17.31
C ALA A 127 7.28 7.80 18.31
N CYS A 128 7.56 7.64 19.60
CA CYS A 128 6.72 8.15 20.67
C CYS A 128 6.72 9.69 20.65
N PRO A 129 5.56 10.37 20.66
CA PRO A 129 5.51 11.82 20.59
C PRO A 129 6.13 12.51 21.82
N HIS A 130 6.24 11.79 22.95
CA HIS A 130 6.68 12.32 24.23
C HIS A 130 8.17 12.12 24.48
N CYS A 131 8.66 10.87 24.42
CA CYS A 131 10.07 10.55 24.70
C CYS A 131 10.94 10.38 23.44
N GLN A 132 10.35 10.47 22.24
CA GLN A 132 11.02 10.23 20.95
C GLN A 132 11.63 8.83 20.75
N GLU A 133 11.44 7.90 21.70
CA GLU A 133 11.83 6.50 21.51
C GLU A 133 11.16 5.90 20.28
N THR A 134 11.92 5.08 19.56
CA THR A 134 11.49 4.44 18.33
C THR A 134 11.19 2.97 18.56
N PHE A 135 10.14 2.50 17.87
CA PHE A 135 9.67 1.13 17.92
C PHE A 135 9.36 0.62 16.51
N PRO A 136 9.50 -0.68 16.25
CA PRO A 136 9.98 -1.68 17.20
C PRO A 136 11.48 -1.56 17.47
N LYS A 137 11.97 -2.28 18.48
CA LYS A 137 13.37 -2.24 18.92
C LYS A 137 14.30 -3.16 18.14
N ASN A 138 13.75 -4.14 17.41
CA ASN A 138 14.50 -4.93 16.44
C ASN A 138 14.72 -4.19 15.11
N ASP A 139 15.69 -4.68 14.33
CA ASP A 139 15.83 -4.32 12.92
C ASP A 139 14.76 -5.04 12.09
N PHE A 140 13.58 -4.42 12.03
CA PHE A 140 12.45 -4.99 11.29
C PHE A 140 12.71 -5.00 9.78
N ALA A 141 13.53 -4.09 9.24
CA ALA A 141 13.85 -4.06 7.82
C ALA A 141 14.64 -5.31 7.41
N ALA A 142 15.65 -5.69 8.21
CA ALA A 142 16.40 -6.92 8.02
C ALA A 142 15.52 -8.16 8.20
N PHE A 143 14.69 -8.18 9.25
CA PHE A 143 13.72 -9.27 9.49
C PHE A 143 12.76 -9.44 8.30
N TYR A 144 12.16 -8.36 7.82
CA TYR A 144 11.28 -8.36 6.65
C TYR A 144 12.00 -8.87 5.41
N LYS A 145 13.20 -8.35 5.12
CA LYS A 145 13.99 -8.77 3.96
C LYS A 145 14.33 -10.26 3.98
N SER A 146 14.61 -10.81 5.17
CA SER A 146 14.96 -12.23 5.32
C SER A 146 13.81 -13.18 4.96
N GLY A 147 12.56 -12.70 5.02
CA GLY A 147 11.36 -13.49 4.71
C GLY A 147 10.80 -13.29 3.30
N ILE A 148 11.45 -12.54 2.42
CA ILE A 148 10.97 -12.35 1.04
C ILE A 148 11.04 -13.66 0.26
N ASP A 149 9.91 -14.06 -0.31
CA ASP A 149 9.78 -15.28 -1.10
C ASP A 149 10.12 -15.07 -2.58
N ALA A 150 9.92 -16.12 -3.38
CA ALA A 150 10.18 -16.08 -4.82
C ALA A 150 9.26 -15.14 -5.60
N HIS A 151 8.16 -14.65 -5.00
CA HIS A 151 7.22 -13.70 -5.59
C HIS A 151 7.47 -12.25 -5.15
N GLY A 152 8.53 -12.02 -4.37
CA GLY A 152 8.84 -10.71 -3.83
C GLY A 152 7.84 -10.31 -2.73
N ILE A 153 7.23 -11.28 -2.06
CA ILE A 153 6.25 -11.09 -0.99
C ILE A 153 6.86 -11.60 0.31
N PHE A 154 6.67 -10.86 1.40
CA PHE A 154 7.15 -11.27 2.71
C PHE A 154 6.31 -12.41 3.28
N ASP A 155 6.96 -13.50 3.65
CA ASP A 155 6.37 -14.61 4.39
C ASP A 155 6.97 -14.67 5.81
N PRO A 156 6.19 -14.37 6.86
CA PRO A 156 6.64 -14.43 8.24
C PRO A 156 7.19 -15.79 8.66
N ALA A 157 6.74 -16.89 8.06
CA ALA A 157 7.20 -18.25 8.40
C ALA A 157 8.62 -18.52 7.87
N ARG A 158 9.08 -17.77 6.87
CA ARG A 158 10.41 -17.88 6.28
C ARG A 158 11.41 -16.91 6.89
N ALA A 159 10.93 -15.88 7.58
CA ALA A 159 11.76 -14.84 8.15
C ALA A 159 12.70 -15.37 9.24
N ASP A 160 13.91 -14.84 9.26
CA ASP A 160 14.94 -15.20 10.23
C ASP A 160 14.57 -14.68 11.63
N ARG A 161 14.01 -15.57 12.45
CA ARG A 161 13.60 -15.23 13.82
C ARG A 161 14.76 -14.88 14.74
N SER A 162 16.02 -15.13 14.37
CA SER A 162 17.17 -14.69 15.15
C SER A 162 17.34 -13.17 15.14
N LEU A 163 16.70 -12.46 14.20
CA LEU A 163 16.65 -11.01 14.12
C LEU A 163 15.60 -10.36 15.05
N LEU A 164 14.77 -11.17 15.72
CA LEU A 164 13.75 -10.70 16.67
C LEU A 164 14.37 -10.43 18.04
N VAL A 165 15.30 -9.47 18.06
CA VAL A 165 16.05 -9.06 19.26
C VAL A 165 16.03 -7.56 19.40
N ASN A 166 15.96 -7.05 20.62
CA ASN A 166 16.16 -5.64 20.87
C ASN A 166 17.60 -5.26 20.51
N ALA A 167 17.79 -4.42 19.49
CA ALA A 167 19.12 -4.06 18.99
C ALA A 167 19.95 -3.29 20.04
N ASP A 168 19.29 -2.58 20.96
CA ASP A 168 19.93 -1.87 22.06
C ASP A 168 20.38 -2.84 23.19
N HIS A 169 19.78 -4.03 23.24
CA HIS A 169 19.98 -5.05 24.27
C HIS A 169 20.11 -6.48 23.68
N PRO A 170 21.16 -6.75 22.88
CA PRO A 170 21.24 -7.98 22.07
C PRO A 170 21.59 -9.24 22.87
N ALA A 171 22.12 -9.11 24.10
CA ALA A 171 22.49 -10.26 24.91
C ALA A 171 21.24 -11.00 25.40
N ALA A 172 21.17 -12.32 25.18
CA ALA A 172 20.03 -13.15 25.59
C ALA A 172 19.76 -13.14 27.11
N THR A 173 20.75 -12.76 27.91
CA THR A 173 20.64 -12.62 29.37
C THR A 173 20.15 -11.23 29.82
N ASP A 174 20.05 -10.27 28.91
CA ASP A 174 19.56 -8.93 29.22
C ASP A 174 18.03 -8.97 29.43
N PRO A 175 17.50 -8.48 30.57
CA PRO A 175 16.05 -8.43 30.80
C PRO A 175 15.26 -7.67 29.72
N LEU A 176 15.90 -6.73 29.01
CA LEU A 176 15.29 -5.93 27.94
C LEU A 176 15.48 -6.54 26.55
N HIS A 177 16.02 -7.76 26.44
CA HIS A 177 16.28 -8.43 25.17
C HIS A 177 15.04 -8.55 24.28
N GLY A 178 13.87 -8.83 24.87
CA GLY A 178 12.59 -8.91 24.16
C GLY A 178 11.77 -7.60 24.16
N PHE A 179 12.24 -6.57 24.87
CA PHE A 179 11.46 -5.34 25.04
C PHE A 179 11.30 -4.60 23.71
N GLY A 180 10.06 -4.25 23.36
CA GLY A 180 9.74 -3.48 22.15
C GLY A 180 9.96 -4.25 20.84
N VAL A 181 10.26 -5.55 20.88
CA VAL A 181 10.46 -6.37 19.68
C VAL A 181 9.11 -6.69 19.04
N ASP A 182 9.01 -6.50 17.73
CA ASP A 182 7.80 -6.76 16.92
C ASP A 182 8.18 -7.67 15.74
N ASP A 183 7.42 -8.74 15.55
CA ASP A 183 7.58 -9.70 14.45
C ASP A 183 6.54 -9.51 13.33
N GLY A 184 5.83 -8.37 13.34
CA GLY A 184 4.72 -8.04 12.46
C GLY A 184 3.36 -8.23 13.13
N THR A 185 3.30 -8.95 14.26
CA THR A 185 2.05 -9.16 15.02
C THR A 185 1.88 -8.18 16.19
N GLY A 186 2.82 -7.27 16.38
CA GLY A 186 2.87 -6.33 17.49
C GLY A 186 3.74 -6.83 18.65
N TYR A 187 4.38 -5.89 19.33
CA TYR A 187 5.06 -6.14 20.60
C TYR A 187 4.03 -6.42 21.70
N SER A 188 4.28 -7.40 22.59
CA SER A 188 3.43 -7.68 23.75
C SER A 188 4.24 -7.81 25.03
N ASP A 189 3.73 -7.22 26.12
CA ASP A 189 4.26 -7.38 27.48
C ASP A 189 3.50 -8.45 28.28
N GLY A 190 2.68 -9.26 27.61
CA GLY A 190 1.80 -10.27 28.21
C GLY A 190 0.43 -9.74 28.67
N SER A 191 0.28 -8.43 28.88
CA SER A 191 -1.01 -7.80 29.23
C SER A 191 -1.56 -6.93 28.11
N ASN A 192 -0.67 -6.24 27.40
CA ASN A 192 -0.97 -5.29 26.34
C ASN A 192 -0.27 -5.70 25.05
N ARG A 193 -0.71 -5.11 23.93
CA ARG A 193 -0.12 -5.31 22.61
C ARG A 193 -0.03 -3.98 21.87
N TRP A 194 1.12 -3.73 21.25
CA TRP A 194 1.40 -2.56 20.44
C TRP A 194 1.68 -2.99 18.99
N HIS A 195 0.76 -2.68 18.09
CA HIS A 195 0.86 -3.00 16.66
C HIS A 195 1.73 -1.97 15.93
N PHE A 196 3.00 -1.85 16.30
CA PHE A 196 3.92 -0.86 15.74
C PHE A 196 4.04 -1.00 14.21
N ILE A 197 4.36 -2.22 13.76
CA ILE A 197 4.49 -2.49 12.32
C ILE A 197 3.13 -2.46 11.62
N GLY A 198 2.08 -2.99 12.25
CA GLY A 198 0.73 -2.97 11.70
C GLY A 198 0.24 -1.55 11.37
N ALA A 199 0.55 -0.57 12.22
CA ALA A 199 0.26 0.86 11.98
C ALA A 199 1.24 1.51 11.00
N TYR A 200 2.53 1.17 11.09
CA TYR A 200 3.55 1.67 10.16
C TYR A 200 3.23 1.32 8.70
N LEU A 201 2.72 0.11 8.42
CA LEU A 201 2.35 -0.29 7.06
C LEU A 201 1.26 0.60 6.45
N ILE A 202 0.30 1.07 7.26
CA ILE A 202 -0.77 1.97 6.80
C ILE A 202 -0.24 3.39 6.60
N TYR A 203 0.35 3.98 7.63
CA TYR A 203 0.66 5.41 7.61
C TYR A 203 2.02 5.72 7.01
N GLY A 204 3.02 4.87 7.28
CA GLY A 204 4.35 4.99 6.72
C GLY A 204 4.41 4.43 5.32
N GLN A 205 4.34 3.10 5.20
CA GLN A 205 4.60 2.43 3.93
C GLN A 205 3.56 2.78 2.86
N TRP A 206 2.27 2.65 3.16
CA TRP A 206 1.22 2.93 2.18
C TRP A 206 1.04 4.44 1.93
N LYS A 207 0.73 5.22 2.96
CA LYS A 207 0.37 6.64 2.78
C LYS A 207 1.57 7.54 2.48
N GLN A 208 2.65 7.46 3.26
CA GLN A 208 3.82 8.34 3.07
C GLN A 208 4.74 7.88 1.94
N VAL A 209 5.01 6.59 1.78
CA VAL A 209 5.92 6.13 0.73
C VAL A 209 5.20 5.91 -0.60
N MET A 210 4.19 5.03 -0.63
CA MET A 210 3.55 4.61 -1.88
C MET A 210 2.65 5.69 -2.48
N LEU A 211 1.56 6.04 -1.80
CA LEU A 211 0.55 6.97 -2.33
C LEU A 211 1.12 8.37 -2.56
N THR A 212 1.85 8.90 -1.57
CA THR A 212 2.47 10.23 -1.72
C THR A 212 3.53 10.22 -2.82
N GLY A 213 4.32 9.14 -2.96
CA GLY A 213 5.31 9.02 -4.03
C GLY A 213 4.69 9.02 -5.41
N ILE A 214 3.72 8.14 -5.64
CA ILE A 214 2.97 8.04 -6.90
C ILE A 214 2.36 9.40 -7.26
N ARG A 215 1.65 10.04 -6.32
CA ARG A 215 0.98 11.32 -6.56
C ARG A 215 1.97 12.46 -6.83
N THR A 216 3.07 12.51 -6.10
CA THR A 216 4.09 13.56 -6.22
C THR A 216 4.85 13.43 -7.53
N LEU A 217 5.26 12.22 -7.92
CA LEU A 217 5.91 11.95 -9.19
C LEU A 217 4.97 12.23 -10.37
N ALA A 218 3.73 11.76 -10.33
CA ALA A 218 2.75 12.03 -11.39
C ALA A 218 2.48 13.53 -11.57
N MET A 219 2.36 14.28 -10.47
CA MET A 219 2.22 15.73 -10.53
C MET A 219 3.50 16.41 -11.07
N ALA A 220 4.69 15.97 -10.66
CA ALA A 220 5.94 16.49 -11.19
C ALA A 220 6.04 16.29 -12.71
N TYR A 221 5.57 15.16 -13.24
CA TYR A 221 5.43 14.96 -14.69
C TYR A 221 4.46 15.97 -15.33
N VAL A 222 3.29 16.20 -14.74
CA VAL A 222 2.34 17.22 -15.25
C VAL A 222 2.99 18.61 -15.30
N LEU A 223 3.70 19.00 -14.25
CA LEU A 223 4.33 20.31 -14.13
C LEU A 223 5.50 20.51 -15.11
N THR A 224 6.28 19.47 -15.40
CA THR A 224 7.56 19.60 -16.13
C THR A 224 7.52 19.03 -17.55
N GLY A 225 6.76 17.94 -17.74
CA GLY A 225 6.83 17.11 -18.93
C GLY A 225 8.02 16.15 -18.97
N ASP A 226 8.84 16.09 -17.92
CA ASP A 226 10.00 15.19 -17.86
C ASP A 226 9.54 13.74 -17.66
N PRO A 227 9.78 12.84 -18.64
CA PRO A 227 9.31 11.46 -18.58
C PRO A 227 9.93 10.66 -17.43
N ALA A 228 11.06 11.07 -16.84
CA ALA A 228 11.66 10.38 -15.71
C ALA A 228 10.71 10.29 -14.50
N TYR A 229 9.90 11.33 -14.28
CA TYR A 229 8.88 11.29 -13.21
C TYR A 229 7.76 10.30 -13.52
N ALA A 230 7.29 10.27 -14.77
CA ALA A 230 6.26 9.33 -15.21
C ALA A 230 6.74 7.88 -15.12
N HIS A 231 7.97 7.60 -15.55
CA HIS A 231 8.62 6.29 -15.45
C HIS A 231 8.60 5.76 -14.01
N LYS A 232 9.09 6.57 -13.06
CA LYS A 232 9.16 6.18 -11.63
C LYS A 232 7.77 5.99 -11.02
N ALA A 233 6.80 6.84 -11.38
CA ALA A 233 5.41 6.68 -10.94
C ALA A 233 4.79 5.38 -11.49
N ALA A 234 5.07 5.05 -12.75
CA ALA A 234 4.58 3.84 -13.40
C ALA A 234 5.11 2.57 -12.73
N ILE A 235 6.39 2.53 -12.35
CA ILE A 235 6.97 1.40 -11.59
C ILE A 235 6.22 1.15 -10.28
N MET A 236 5.95 2.22 -9.53
CA MET A 236 5.24 2.09 -8.25
C MET A 236 3.78 1.66 -8.48
N LEU A 237 3.11 2.21 -9.49
CA LEU A 237 1.74 1.85 -9.86
C LEU A 237 1.63 0.39 -10.33
N ASP A 238 2.60 -0.08 -11.11
CA ASP A 238 2.64 -1.47 -11.59
C ASP A 238 2.73 -2.45 -10.42
N ARG A 239 3.64 -2.21 -9.47
CA ARG A 239 3.71 -3.07 -8.29
C ARG A 239 2.47 -2.97 -7.40
N VAL A 240 1.82 -1.80 -7.34
CA VAL A 240 0.49 -1.71 -6.71
C VAL A 240 -0.50 -2.61 -7.44
N ALA A 241 -0.54 -2.61 -8.77
CA ALA A 241 -1.46 -3.44 -9.55
C ALA A 241 -1.28 -4.95 -9.28
N ASP A 242 -0.04 -5.42 -9.11
CA ASP A 242 0.24 -6.82 -8.75
C ASP A 242 -0.41 -7.23 -7.41
N LEU A 243 -0.32 -6.35 -6.41
CA LEU A 243 -0.60 -6.70 -5.01
C LEU A 243 -1.96 -6.22 -4.53
N TYR A 244 -2.49 -5.14 -5.07
CA TYR A 244 -3.76 -4.51 -4.65
C TYR A 244 -4.93 -5.50 -4.59
N PRO A 245 -5.11 -6.43 -5.56
CA PRO A 245 -6.18 -7.43 -5.51
C PRO A 245 -6.11 -8.40 -4.32
N THR A 246 -4.94 -8.53 -3.69
CA THR A 246 -4.74 -9.41 -2.52
C THR A 246 -5.13 -8.73 -1.21
N PHE A 247 -5.33 -7.42 -1.21
CA PHE A 247 -5.64 -6.64 -0.02
C PHE A 247 -7.14 -6.65 0.29
N ASP A 248 -7.47 -7.00 1.53
CA ASP A 248 -8.82 -6.94 2.10
C ASP A 248 -8.68 -6.52 3.57
N PHE A 249 -8.83 -5.23 3.85
CA PHE A 249 -8.65 -4.70 5.20
C PHE A 249 -9.66 -5.29 6.19
N LEU A 250 -10.84 -5.72 5.74
CA LEU A 250 -11.83 -6.31 6.61
C LEU A 250 -11.32 -7.63 7.18
N LYS A 251 -10.59 -8.41 6.40
CA LYS A 251 -10.03 -9.71 6.84
C LYS A 251 -8.64 -9.58 7.45
N GLN A 252 -7.88 -8.57 7.04
CA GLN A 252 -6.45 -8.46 7.30
C GLN A 252 -6.08 -7.28 8.21
N GLY A 253 -7.07 -6.48 8.62
CA GLY A 253 -6.90 -5.24 9.36
C GLY A 253 -7.60 -5.24 10.72
N LEU A 254 -7.07 -4.45 11.64
CA LEU A 254 -7.68 -4.14 12.93
C LEU A 254 -8.05 -2.67 13.01
N SER A 255 -9.18 -2.37 13.65
CA SER A 255 -9.59 -1.04 14.07
C SER A 255 -10.09 -1.12 15.50
N TYR A 256 -9.54 -0.29 16.40
CA TYR A 256 -9.79 -0.41 17.84
C TYR A 256 -9.53 -1.83 18.37
N GLU A 257 -8.38 -2.41 17.98
CA GLU A 257 -7.91 -3.75 18.39
C GLU A 257 -8.81 -4.92 17.98
N ARG A 258 -9.79 -4.70 17.09
CA ARG A 258 -10.70 -5.74 16.59
C ARG A 258 -10.88 -5.66 15.08
N VAL A 259 -11.31 -6.78 14.50
CA VAL A 259 -11.91 -6.76 13.17
C VAL A 259 -13.25 -6.05 13.28
N ASP A 260 -13.46 -5.01 12.47
CA ASP A 260 -14.66 -4.20 12.51
C ASP A 260 -15.34 -4.19 11.13
N PRO A 261 -16.55 -4.80 10.99
CA PRO A 261 -17.23 -4.93 9.71
C PRO A 261 -17.80 -3.62 9.17
N VAL A 262 -17.93 -2.58 10.00
CA VAL A 262 -18.47 -1.29 9.59
C VAL A 262 -17.36 -0.42 9.00
N VAL A 263 -16.20 -0.36 9.65
CA VAL A 263 -15.07 0.45 9.15
C VAL A 263 -14.13 -0.33 8.23
N GLY A 264 -14.11 -1.66 8.32
CA GLY A 264 -13.12 -2.50 7.68
C GLY A 264 -13.27 -2.73 6.18
N ALA A 265 -14.38 -2.34 5.55
CA ALA A 265 -14.70 -2.63 4.14
C ALA A 265 -13.83 -1.89 3.11
N GLY A 266 -12.51 -2.06 3.15
CA GLY A 266 -11.55 -1.43 2.23
C GLY A 266 -10.40 -2.37 1.84
N MET A 267 -9.39 -1.79 1.18
CA MET A 267 -8.30 -2.54 0.53
C MET A 267 -7.06 -2.57 1.42
N VAL A 268 -6.08 -1.70 1.16
CA VAL A 268 -4.91 -1.52 2.04
C VAL A 268 -5.34 -0.89 3.36
N THR A 269 -6.34 0.00 3.32
CA THR A 269 -6.89 0.78 4.43
C THR A 269 -8.40 0.59 4.55
N VAL A 270 -9.01 1.21 5.57
CA VAL A 270 -10.46 1.26 5.80
C VAL A 270 -11.22 1.93 4.63
N TRP A 271 -12.52 1.66 4.51
CA TRP A 271 -13.33 2.00 3.33
C TRP A 271 -13.23 3.47 2.89
N HIS A 272 -13.33 4.43 3.83
CA HIS A 272 -13.42 5.85 3.49
C HIS A 272 -12.10 6.40 2.93
N ASP A 273 -10.98 5.90 3.45
CA ASP A 273 -9.66 6.23 2.92
C ASP A 273 -9.41 5.48 1.62
N ALA A 274 -9.68 4.17 1.58
CA ALA A 274 -9.50 3.34 0.39
C ALA A 274 -10.22 3.90 -0.85
N CYS A 275 -11.42 4.49 -0.69
CA CYS A 275 -12.12 5.19 -1.78
C CYS A 275 -11.31 6.35 -2.36
N ARG A 276 -10.76 7.22 -1.49
CA ARG A 276 -9.92 8.36 -1.92
C ARG A 276 -8.61 7.87 -2.52
N GLU A 277 -7.97 6.91 -1.88
CA GLU A 277 -6.68 6.36 -2.31
C GLU A 277 -6.80 5.72 -3.71
N SER A 278 -7.87 4.97 -3.97
CA SER A 278 -8.16 4.40 -5.30
C SER A 278 -8.35 5.48 -6.37
N MET A 279 -9.05 6.55 -6.03
CA MET A 279 -9.23 7.70 -6.92
C MET A 279 -7.89 8.38 -7.21
N GLU A 280 -7.03 8.58 -6.21
CA GLU A 280 -5.71 9.20 -6.38
C GLU A 280 -4.79 8.36 -7.27
N LEU A 281 -4.80 7.03 -7.13
CA LEU A 281 -4.06 6.12 -8.00
C LEU A 281 -4.54 6.20 -9.46
N ALA A 282 -5.85 6.21 -9.68
CA ALA A 282 -6.44 6.34 -11.01
C ALA A 282 -6.09 7.68 -11.67
N LEU A 283 -6.12 8.78 -10.91
CA LEU A 283 -5.71 10.10 -11.39
C LEU A 283 -4.22 10.16 -11.70
N ALA A 284 -3.38 9.55 -10.87
CA ALA A 284 -1.94 9.50 -11.11
C ALA A 284 -1.61 8.71 -12.39
N TYR A 285 -2.26 7.57 -12.61
CA TYR A 285 -2.15 6.83 -13.87
C TYR A 285 -2.60 7.68 -15.07
N ASP A 286 -3.75 8.37 -14.95
CA ASP A 286 -4.25 9.25 -16.00
C ASP A 286 -3.26 10.37 -16.36
N MET A 287 -2.61 10.97 -15.35
CA MET A 287 -1.59 12.02 -15.54
C MET A 287 -0.39 11.53 -16.34
N ILE A 288 0.13 10.34 -16.03
CA ILE A 288 1.38 9.82 -16.62
C ILE A 288 1.17 9.05 -17.91
N PHE A 289 -0.07 8.64 -18.20
CA PHE A 289 -0.43 7.83 -19.37
C PHE A 289 0.24 8.28 -20.68
N PRO A 290 0.29 9.57 -21.04
CA PRO A 290 0.90 10.00 -22.31
C PRO A 290 2.40 9.69 -22.45
N ALA A 291 3.12 9.50 -21.34
CA ALA A 291 4.54 9.16 -21.36
C ALA A 291 4.81 7.66 -21.52
N LEU A 292 3.84 6.80 -21.19
CA LEU A 292 4.08 5.35 -21.09
C LEU A 292 4.38 4.69 -22.44
N ASP A 293 3.72 5.13 -23.52
CA ASP A 293 3.93 4.60 -24.88
C ASP A 293 5.36 4.80 -25.40
N HIS A 294 6.12 5.70 -24.79
CA HIS A 294 7.45 6.11 -25.23
C HIS A 294 8.56 5.67 -24.26
N ASP A 295 8.29 4.68 -23.40
CA ASP A 295 9.21 4.25 -22.34
C ASP A 295 9.61 2.76 -22.46
N PRO A 296 10.52 2.41 -23.39
CA PRO A 296 10.99 1.04 -23.55
C PRO A 296 11.79 0.54 -22.33
N ALA A 297 12.39 1.44 -21.55
CA ALA A 297 13.13 1.09 -20.34
C ALA A 297 12.19 0.57 -19.25
N LEU A 298 11.02 1.21 -19.08
CA LEU A 298 9.96 0.75 -18.19
C LEU A 298 9.52 -0.67 -18.55
N VAL A 299 9.19 -0.91 -19.82
CA VAL A 299 8.77 -2.25 -20.30
C VAL A 299 9.84 -3.29 -20.03
N SER A 300 11.10 -2.97 -20.31
CA SER A 300 12.23 -3.88 -20.06
C SER A 300 12.39 -4.22 -18.57
N PHE A 301 12.33 -3.20 -17.70
CA PHE A 301 12.44 -3.37 -16.26
C PHE A 301 11.30 -4.23 -15.71
N LEU A 302 10.04 -3.85 -15.98
CA LEU A 302 8.86 -4.56 -15.47
C LEU A 302 8.77 -6.01 -16.00
N SER A 303 9.10 -6.23 -17.27
CA SER A 303 9.21 -7.59 -17.82
C SER A 303 10.29 -8.42 -17.12
N GLY A 304 11.38 -7.78 -16.70
CA GLY A 304 12.42 -8.38 -15.87
C GLY A 304 11.89 -8.79 -14.50
N GLN A 305 11.18 -7.89 -13.83
CA GLN A 305 10.56 -8.16 -12.53
C GLN A 305 9.54 -9.29 -12.61
N ALA A 306 8.66 -9.29 -13.62
CA ALA A 306 7.66 -10.34 -13.81
C ALA A 306 8.31 -11.72 -13.99
N ARG A 307 9.40 -11.83 -14.77
CA ARG A 307 10.15 -13.08 -14.92
C ARG A 307 10.85 -13.50 -13.63
N GLN A 308 11.49 -12.55 -12.93
CA GLN A 308 12.22 -12.84 -11.70
C GLN A 308 11.30 -13.30 -10.58
N TYR A 309 10.13 -12.66 -10.45
CA TYR A 309 9.20 -12.87 -9.35
C TYR A 309 7.95 -13.68 -9.73
N GLN A 310 7.90 -14.26 -10.93
CA GLN A 310 6.84 -15.15 -11.40
C GLN A 310 5.44 -14.53 -11.28
N LEU A 311 5.30 -13.32 -11.84
CA LEU A 311 4.07 -12.51 -11.84
C LEU A 311 3.28 -12.71 -13.13
#